data_AF-E2BA04-F1
#
_entry.id   AF-E2BA04-F1
#
_cell.length_a   1.000
_cell.length_b   1.000
_cell.length_c   1.000
_cell.angle_alpha   90.00
_cell.angle_beta   90.00
_cell.angle_gamma   90.00
#
_symmetry.space_group_name_H-M   'P 1'
#
loop_
_entity.id
_entity.type
_entity.pdbx_description
1 polymer ?
#
loop_
_entity_poly.entity_id
_entity_poly.type
_entity_poly.pdbx_seq_one_letter_code
_entity_poly.pdbx_strand_id
1 'polypeptide(L)' 'LIDGDNKLIVDKEEQVKVWKNYITELFGDNRSEDEDIDEELESPEIIKVEVRKALSLARTGKAVGPDKVNAEILKLIDID' A
#
# COMPACT_ATOMS: atom_id res chain seq x y z
N LEU A 1 21.89 10.85 26.12
CA LEU A 1 20.87 9.82 25.80
C LEU A 1 21.19 8.61 26.67
N ILE A 2 20.21 7.89 27.19
CA ILE A 2 20.45 6.65 27.94
C ILE A 2 19.92 5.50 27.09
N ASP A 3 20.68 4.41 26.95
CA ASP A 3 20.24 3.22 26.22
C ASP A 3 19.36 2.30 27.07
N GLY A 4 18.89 1.20 26.47
CA GLY A 4 18.07 0.19 27.14
C GLY A 4 18.79 -0.55 28.29
N ASP A 5 20.12 -0.48 28.34
CA ASP A 5 20.97 -1.06 29.40
C ASP A 5 21.30 -0.04 30.50
N ASN A 6 20.59 1.09 30.51
CA ASN A 6 20.73 2.19 31.47
C ASN A 6 22.11 2.85 31.46
N LYS A 7 22.83 2.79 30.33
CA LYS A 7 24.14 3.39 30.13
C LYS A 7 24.02 4.74 29.43
N LEU A 8 24.82 5.70 29.88
CA LEU A 8 24.87 7.03 29.31
C LEU A 8 25.62 7.02 27.97
N ILE A 9 24.92 7.38 26.89
CA ILE A 9 25.48 7.60 25.56
C ILE A 9 25.81 9.08 25.39
N VAL A 10 27.09 9.33 25.15
CA VAL A 10 27.67 10.65 24.87
C VAL A 10 28.09 10.76 23.41
N ASP A 11 28.47 9.66 22.77
CA ASP A 11 28.88 9.64 21.38
C ASP A 11 27.71 9.93 20.42
N LYS A 12 28.00 10.64 19.32
CA LYS A 12 26.98 11.09 18.37
C LYS A 12 26.51 9.97 17.45
N GLU A 13 27.41 9.08 17.01
CA GLU A 13 27.05 7.96 16.14
C GLU A 13 26.16 6.97 16.89
N GLU A 14 26.50 6.74 18.16
CA GLU A 14 25.74 5.87 19.05
C GLU A 14 24.36 6.47 19.37
N GLN A 15 24.24 7.79 19.53
CA GLN A 15 22.94 8.46 19.63
C GLN A 15 22.07 8.24 18.38
N VAL A 16 22.64 8.38 17.18
CA VAL A 16 21.91 8.14 15.93
C VAL A 16 21.42 6.69 15.86
N LYS A 17 22.23 5.72 16.29
CA LYS A 17 21.88 4.31 16.30
C LYS A 17 20.68 4.04 17.22
N VAL A 18 20.68 4.59 18.43
CA VAL A 18 19.56 4.42 19.37
C VAL A 18 18.27 5.04 18.83
N TRP A 19 18.36 6.25 18.26
CA TRP A 19 17.18 6.87 17.64
C TRP A 19 16.63 6.08 16.45
N LYS A 20 17.51 5.54 15.60
CA LYS A 20 17.11 4.67 14.50
C LYS A 20 16.38 3.43 15.02
N ASN A 21 16.95 2.74 16.00
CA ASN A 21 16.34 1.56 16.59
C ASN A 21 14.97 1.88 17.19
N TYR A 22 14.84 2.98 17.93
CA TYR A 22 13.58 3.42 18.50
C TYR A 22 12.49 3.69 17.43
N ILE A 23 12.85 4.38 16.35
CA ILE A 23 11.92 4.65 15.24
C ILE A 23 11.54 3.35 14.53
N THR A 24 12.49 2.46 14.28
CA THR A 24 12.22 1.15 13.67
C THR A 24 11.35 0.27 14.56
N GLU A 25 11.48 0.33 15.88
CA GLU A 25 10.61 -0.42 16.79
C GLU A 25 9.18 0.14 16.81
N LEU A 26 9.03 1.48 16.76
CA LEU A 26 7.72 2.12 16.77
C LEU A 26 6.97 2.02 15.43
N PHE A 27 7.70 2.10 14.31
CA PHE A 27 7.13 2.28 12.97
C PHE A 27 7.64 1.26 11.95
N GLY A 28 8.35 0.23 12.41
CA GLY A 28 8.79 -0.87 11.56
C GLY A 28 7.59 -1.58 10.97
N ASP A 29 7.55 -1.67 9.65
CA ASP A 29 6.53 -2.45 8.97
C ASP A 29 6.83 -3.93 9.17
N ASN A 30 6.01 -4.59 9.99
CA ASN A 30 6.11 -6.02 10.27
C ASN A 30 5.02 -6.82 9.54
N ARG A 31 4.37 -6.22 8.53
CA ARG A 31 3.50 -6.99 7.62
C ARG A 31 4.38 -7.93 6.82
N SER A 32 3.93 -9.15 6.60
CA SER A 32 4.60 -10.07 5.69
C SER A 32 4.62 -9.45 4.30
N GLU A 33 5.76 -9.54 3.59
CA GLU A 33 5.83 -9.10 2.18
C GLU A 33 4.81 -9.86 1.32
N ASP A 34 4.51 -11.09 1.74
CA ASP A 34 3.45 -11.92 1.22
C ASP A 34 2.34 -12.03 2.29
N GLU A 35 1.31 -11.20 2.19
CA GLU A 35 0.01 -11.61 2.73
C GLU A 35 -0.47 -12.73 1.80
N ASP A 36 -0.49 -13.98 2.30
CA ASP A 36 -1.23 -15.06 1.65
C ASP A 36 -2.68 -14.59 1.57
N ILE A 37 -3.08 -14.07 0.41
CA ILE A 37 -4.47 -13.74 0.13
C ILE A 37 -5.19 -15.08 0.20
N ASP A 38 -5.94 -15.32 1.27
CA ASP A 38 -6.86 -16.45 1.35
C ASP A 38 -7.76 -16.38 0.10
N GLU A 39 -7.50 -17.26 -0.87
CA GLU A 39 -8.33 -17.41 -2.08
C GLU A 39 -9.78 -17.80 -1.72
N GLU A 40 -10.02 -18.20 -0.46
CA GLU A 40 -11.31 -18.60 0.11
C GLU A 40 -12.08 -17.46 0.80
N LEU A 41 -11.69 -16.19 0.63
CA LEU A 41 -12.61 -15.11 0.97
C LEU A 41 -13.79 -15.14 0.00
N GLU A 42 -14.93 -15.67 0.47
CA GLU A 42 -16.22 -15.67 -0.22
C GLU A 42 -16.70 -14.22 -0.40
N SER A 43 -16.13 -13.55 -1.39
CA SER A 43 -16.47 -12.20 -1.78
C SER A 43 -17.70 -12.26 -2.69
N PRO A 44 -18.57 -11.23 -2.64
CA PRO A 44 -19.61 -11.09 -3.65
C PRO A 44 -19.02 -11.14 -5.06
N GLU A 45 -19.67 -11.90 -5.94
CA GLU A 45 -19.31 -11.94 -7.36
C GLU A 45 -19.45 -10.52 -7.94
N ILE A 46 -18.41 -10.07 -8.65
CA ILE A 46 -18.45 -8.78 -9.34
C ILE A 46 -19.49 -8.86 -10.46
N ILE A 47 -20.58 -8.11 -10.32
CA ILE A 47 -21.67 -8.16 -11.31
C ILE A 47 -21.48 -7.12 -12.41
N LYS A 48 -21.98 -7.42 -13.63
CA LYS A 48 -21.89 -6.53 -14.80
C LYS A 48 -22.39 -5.11 -14.53
N VAL A 49 -23.43 -4.97 -13.70
CA VAL A 49 -24.01 -3.67 -13.33
C VAL A 49 -23.01 -2.81 -12.55
N GLU A 50 -22.23 -3.41 -11.65
CA GLU A 50 -21.19 -2.71 -10.88
C GLU A 50 -20.07 -2.23 -11.79
N VAL A 51 -19.61 -3.09 -12.70
CA VAL A 51 -18.54 -2.74 -13.66
C VAL A 51 -18.99 -1.58 -14.56
N ARG A 52 -20.21 -1.64 -15.11
CA ARG A 52 -20.77 -0.56 -15.92
C ARG A 52 -20.86 0.76 -15.13
N LYS A 53 -21.30 0.70 -13.88
CA LYS A 53 -21.38 1.87 -13.01
C LYS A 53 -19.98 2.43 -12.72
N ALA A 54 -19.00 1.59 -12.40
CA ALA A 54 -17.62 2.00 -12.15
C ALA A 54 -17.01 2.69 -13.39
N LEU A 55 -17.19 2.11 -14.58
CA LEU A 55 -16.73 2.70 -15.85
C LEU A 55 -17.40 4.05 -16.13
N SER A 56 -18.70 4.20 -15.82
CA SER A 56 -19.41 5.47 -16.00
C SER A 56 -18.87 6.59 -15.09
N LEU A 57 -18.41 6.24 -13.89
CA LEU A 57 -17.87 7.18 -12.91
C LEU A 57 -16.38 7.48 -13.12
N ALA A 58 -15.66 6.63 -13.86
CA ALA A 58 -14.26 6.83 -14.17
C ALA A 58 -14.05 8.16 -14.93
N ARG A 59 -13.15 9.01 -14.43
CA ARG A 59 -12.87 10.32 -15.03
C ARG A 59 -12.03 10.17 -16.29
N THR A 60 -12.43 10.89 -17.33
CA THR A 60 -11.68 11.03 -18.59
C THR A 60 -10.61 12.13 -18.46
N GLY A 61 -9.53 12.02 -19.23
CA GLY A 61 -8.43 12.98 -19.30
C GLY A 61 -7.46 12.89 -18.12
N LYS A 62 -7.38 11.74 -17.45
CA LYS A 62 -6.43 11.50 -16.36
C LYS A 62 -5.11 10.97 -16.91
N ALA A 63 -4.03 11.27 -16.18
CA ALA A 63 -2.73 10.71 -16.49
C ALA A 63 -2.78 9.20 -16.33
N VAL A 64 -2.10 8.52 -17.26
CA VAL A 64 -2.01 7.07 -17.29
C VAL A 64 -1.24 6.55 -16.07
N GLY A 65 -1.70 5.43 -15.50
CA GLY A 65 -1.03 4.76 -14.40
C GLY A 65 0.25 4.01 -14.82
N PRO A 66 0.93 3.35 -13.87
CA PRO A 66 2.10 2.51 -14.16
C PRO A 66 1.80 1.35 -15.14
N ASP A 67 0.54 0.94 -15.22
CA ASP A 67 0.01 -0.08 -16.13
C ASP A 67 -0.02 0.36 -17.61
N LYS A 68 0.19 1.65 -17.88
CA LYS A 68 0.13 2.26 -19.22
C LYS A 68 -1.23 2.16 -19.89
N VAL A 69 -2.32 1.98 -19.14
CA VAL A 69 -3.70 1.87 -19.66
C VAL A 69 -4.50 3.13 -19.35
N ASN A 70 -5.12 3.70 -20.39
CA ASN A 70 -6.06 4.82 -20.26
C ASN A 70 -7.46 4.31 -19.90
N ALA A 71 -8.12 4.97 -18.96
CA ALA A 71 -9.49 4.61 -18.53
C ALA A 71 -10.50 4.72 -19.69
N GLU A 72 -10.24 5.55 -20.68
CA GLU A 72 -11.03 5.73 -21.89
C GLU A 72 -11.08 4.47 -22.75
N ILE A 73 -9.99 3.69 -22.78
CA ILE A 73 -9.93 2.42 -23.51
C ILE A 73 -10.93 1.44 -22.89
N LEU A 74 -11.01 1.41 -21.56
CA LEU A 74 -11.92 0.54 -20.83
C LEU A 74 -13.40 0.88 -21.09
N LYS A 75 -13.71 2.15 -21.39
CA LYS A 75 -15.07 2.59 -21.75
C LYS A 75 -15.50 2.16 -23.15
N LEU A 76 -14.56 1.78 -24.01
CA LEU A 76 -14.84 1.28 -25.36
C LEU A 76 -15.12 -0.23 -25.38
N ILE A 77 -14.87 -0.93 -24.27
CA ILE A 77 -15.14 -2.35 -24.15
C ILE A 77 -16.64 -2.53 -24.08
N ASP A 78 -17.18 -3.29 -25.04
CA ASP A 78 -18.57 -3.72 -24.95
C ASP A 78 -18.65 -4.86 -23.94
N ILE A 79 -19.36 -4.60 -22.84
CA ILE A 79 -19.61 -5.59 -21.80
C ILE A 79 -21.06 -6.02 -22.01
N ASP A 80 -21.29 -6.97 -22.91
CA ASP A 80 -22.56 -7.71 -23.06
C ASP A 80 -22.87 -8.49 -21.78
#